data_AF-A0A662FZE9-F1
#
_entry.id   AF-A0A662FZE9-F1
#
_cell.length_a   1.000
_cell.length_b   1.000
_cell.length_c   1.000
_cell.angle_alpha   90.00
_cell.angle_beta   90.00
_cell.angle_gamma   90.00
#
_symmetry.space_group_name_H-M   'P 1'
#
loop_
_entity.id
_entity.type
_entity.pdbx_description
1 polymer ?
#
loop_
_entity_poly.entity_id
_entity_poly.type
_entity_poly.pdbx_seq_one_letter_code
_entity_poly.pdbx_strand_id
1 'polypeptide(L)'
;MGALALIFSILKLEVPFPVLTYLKFDLAEIPSFIAFFLCGLGCGSATAIIHFVGLLFRGSDPLGASMKLAAVLSTIIGMKASKTLYGQIVFGTISRVLVMTIANAIYFYLIFPEYILYIENILSANGIGGGMLTVFVLTGIFNMIHSIFSITVSWKIVNETKKRINLD
;
A
#
# COMPACT_ATOMS: atom_id res chain seq x y z
N MET A 1 -14.20 8.56 7.32
CA MET A 1 -13.06 7.99 6.55
C MET A 1 -13.23 6.49 6.26
N GLY A 2 -13.58 5.64 7.25
CA GLY A 2 -13.89 4.21 7.01
C GLY A 2 -14.88 3.93 5.87
N ALA A 3 -16.02 4.62 5.85
CA ALA A 3 -17.02 4.48 4.77
C ALA A 3 -16.47 4.87 3.39
N LEU A 4 -15.61 5.89 3.30
CA LEU A 4 -14.99 6.31 2.04
C LEU A 4 -14.00 5.25 1.53
N ALA A 5 -13.22 4.64 2.42
CA ALA A 5 -12.36 3.52 2.08
C ALA A 5 -13.18 2.36 1.51
N LEU A 6 -14.27 1.98 2.17
CA LEU A 6 -15.18 0.93 1.67
C LEU A 6 -15.74 1.24 0.28
N ILE A 7 -16.21 2.48 0.06
CA ILE A 7 -16.75 2.90 -1.24
C ILE A 7 -15.67 2.77 -2.31
N PHE A 8 -14.45 3.23 -2.06
CA PHE A 8 -13.35 3.14 -3.04
C PHE A 8 -12.99 1.68 -3.36
N SER A 9 -12.99 0.81 -2.35
CA SER A 9 -12.76 -0.63 -2.56
C SER A 9 -13.88 -1.27 -3.38
N ILE A 10 -15.14 -0.94 -3.11
CA ILE A 10 -16.29 -1.45 -3.87
C ILE A 10 -16.21 -0.99 -5.33
N LEU A 11 -15.83 0.27 -5.56
CA LEU A 11 -15.70 0.87 -6.89
C LEU A 11 -14.48 0.36 -7.69
N LYS A 12 -13.66 -0.54 -7.13
CA LYS A 12 -12.46 -1.08 -7.79
C LYS A 12 -11.54 0.01 -8.34
N LEU A 13 -11.34 1.08 -7.56
CA LEU A 13 -10.41 2.15 -7.89
C LEU A 13 -8.95 1.69 -7.71
N GLU A 14 -8.55 0.76 -8.57
CA GLU A 14 -7.27 0.08 -8.57
C GLU A 14 -6.63 0.18 -9.96
N VAL A 15 -5.37 0.60 -10.01
CA VAL A 15 -4.59 0.66 -11.26
C VAL A 15 -3.49 -0.41 -11.22
N PRO A 16 -3.45 -1.37 -12.16
CA PRO A 16 -2.42 -2.40 -12.16
C PRO A 16 -1.05 -1.80 -12.48
N PHE A 17 0.00 -2.34 -11.85
CA PHE A 17 1.38 -1.95 -12.15
C PHE A 17 1.79 -2.49 -13.53
N PRO A 18 2.41 -1.67 -14.41
CA PRO A 18 2.64 -2.07 -15.81
C PRO A 18 3.47 -3.34 -16.00
N VAL A 19 4.44 -3.58 -15.11
CA VAL A 19 5.39 -4.70 -15.24
C VAL A 19 4.93 -5.94 -14.47
N LEU A 20 4.45 -5.75 -13.23
CA LEU A 20 3.97 -6.82 -12.36
C LEU A 20 2.47 -6.63 -12.14
N THR A 21 1.65 -7.10 -13.08
CA THR A 21 0.20 -6.82 -13.15
C THR A 21 -0.62 -7.36 -11.98
N TYR A 22 -0.05 -8.26 -11.18
CA TYR A 22 -0.65 -8.71 -9.92
C TYR A 22 -0.58 -7.64 -8.82
N LEU A 23 0.39 -6.72 -8.88
CA LEU A 23 0.47 -5.54 -8.01
C LEU A 23 -0.49 -4.47 -8.53
N LYS A 24 -1.29 -3.92 -7.63
CA LYS A 24 -2.31 -2.93 -7.96
C LYS A 24 -2.22 -1.74 -7.00
N PHE A 25 -2.13 -0.54 -7.57
CA PHE A 25 -2.23 0.71 -6.82
C PHE A 25 -3.68 0.91 -6.41
N ASP A 26 -3.94 0.84 -5.11
CA ASP A 26 -5.27 0.97 -4.54
C ASP A 26 -5.46 2.38 -3.97
N LEU A 27 -6.45 3.11 -4.50
CA LEU A 27 -6.77 4.45 -4.00
C LEU A 27 -7.51 4.40 -2.66
N ALA A 28 -8.05 3.25 -2.25
CA ALA A 28 -8.71 3.08 -0.96
C ALA A 28 -7.74 3.12 0.23
N GLU A 29 -6.42 3.17 0.00
CA GLU A 29 -5.43 3.46 1.04
C GLU A 29 -5.45 4.94 1.47
N ILE A 30 -5.79 5.86 0.56
CA ILE A 30 -5.78 7.32 0.80
C ILE A 30 -6.66 7.70 2.01
N PRO A 31 -7.93 7.25 2.13
CA PRO A 31 -8.74 7.51 3.33
C PRO A 31 -8.11 7.05 4.65
N SER A 32 -7.30 5.98 4.64
CA SER A 32 -6.61 5.49 5.84
C SER A 32 -5.51 6.45 6.28
N PHE A 33 -4.73 6.98 5.33
CA PHE A 33 -3.72 7.99 5.62
C PHE A 33 -4.32 9.35 5.99
N ILE A 34 -5.44 9.74 5.37
CA ILE A 34 -6.22 10.92 5.80
C ILE A 34 -6.66 10.76 7.26
N ALA A 35 -7.21 9.60 7.63
CA ALA A 35 -7.60 9.32 9.01
C ALA A 35 -6.41 9.38 9.97
N PHE A 36 -5.24 8.91 9.55
CA PHE A 36 -4.00 9.06 10.32
C PHE A 36 -3.62 10.52 10.53
N PHE A 37 -3.64 11.36 9.49
CA PHE A 37 -3.29 12.77 9.62
C PHE A 37 -4.27 13.57 10.49
N LEU A 38 -5.54 13.16 10.55
CA LEU A 38 -6.58 13.86 11.33
C LEU A 38 -6.62 13.44 12.80
N CYS A 39 -6.54 12.15 13.10
CA CYS A 39 -6.68 11.65 14.48
C CYS A 39 -5.67 10.56 14.88
N GLY A 40 -4.56 10.47 14.15
CA GLY A 40 -3.39 9.67 14.52
C GLY A 40 -3.54 8.17 14.25
N LEU A 41 -2.65 7.39 14.87
CA LEU A 41 -2.47 5.95 14.62
C LEU A 41 -3.77 5.15 14.77
N GLY A 42 -4.56 5.40 15.82
CA GLY A 42 -5.77 4.62 16.10
C GLY A 42 -6.79 4.70 14.97
N CYS A 43 -7.08 5.91 14.50
CA CYS A 43 -8.01 6.14 13.39
C CYS A 43 -7.51 5.59 12.05
N GLY A 44 -6.22 5.79 11.75
CA GLY A 44 -5.61 5.28 10.53
C GLY A 44 -5.70 3.76 10.46
N SER A 45 -5.30 3.07 11.54
CA SER A 45 -5.36 1.61 11.62
C SER A 45 -6.78 1.07 11.60
N ALA A 46 -7.73 1.69 12.31
CA ALA A 46 -9.13 1.29 12.26
C ALA A 46 -9.71 1.41 10.85
N THR A 47 -9.38 2.49 10.12
CA THR A 47 -9.80 2.69 8.73
C THR A 47 -9.18 1.62 7.81
N ALA A 48 -7.91 1.25 8.03
CA ALA A 48 -7.25 0.19 7.28
C ALA A 48 -7.90 -1.20 7.52
N ILE A 49 -8.32 -1.49 8.76
CA ILE A 49 -9.04 -2.74 9.08
C ILE A 49 -10.41 -2.75 8.40
N ILE A 50 -11.14 -1.63 8.42
CA ILE A 50 -12.42 -1.50 7.71
C ILE A 50 -12.21 -1.72 6.20
N HIS A 51 -11.16 -1.13 5.63
CA HIS A 51 -10.79 -1.36 4.23
C HIS A 51 -10.55 -2.85 3.94
N PHE A 52 -9.75 -3.53 4.78
CA PHE A 52 -9.50 -4.96 4.66
C PHE A 52 -10.79 -5.79 4.68
N VAL A 53 -11.69 -5.50 5.61
CA VAL A 53 -13.01 -6.15 5.68
C VAL A 53 -13.81 -5.91 4.40
N GLY A 54 -13.79 -4.68 3.86
CA GLY A 54 -14.40 -4.35 2.58
C GLY A 54 -13.83 -5.16 1.40
N LEU A 55 -12.52 -5.36 1.36
CA LEU A 55 -11.87 -6.18 0.34
C LEU A 55 -12.32 -7.65 0.41
N LEU A 56 -12.45 -8.20 1.62
CA LEU A 56 -12.94 -9.57 1.83
C LEU A 56 -14.40 -9.71 1.39
N PHE A 57 -15.28 -8.78 1.77
CA PHE A 57 -16.69 -8.79 1.35
C PHE A 57 -16.87 -8.65 -0.16
N ARG A 58 -15.95 -7.94 -0.83
CA ARG A 58 -15.92 -7.84 -2.30
C ARG A 58 -15.54 -9.16 -2.99
N GLY A 59 -15.12 -10.19 -2.25
CA GLY A 59 -14.61 -11.45 -2.79
C GLY A 59 -13.17 -11.33 -3.30
N SER A 60 -12.37 -10.40 -2.75
CA SER A 60 -10.94 -10.34 -3.06
C SER A 60 -10.23 -11.54 -2.42
N ASP A 61 -9.12 -11.98 -3.03
CA ASP A 61 -8.29 -13.04 -2.46
C ASP A 61 -7.84 -12.68 -1.03
N PRO A 62 -8.12 -13.53 -0.01
CA PRO A 62 -7.77 -13.25 1.38
C PRO A 62 -6.28 -13.00 1.60
N LEU A 63 -5.40 -13.68 0.86
CA LEU A 63 -3.96 -13.48 0.97
C LEU A 63 -3.58 -12.09 0.42
N GLY A 64 -4.01 -11.74 -0.80
CA GLY A 64 -3.80 -10.41 -1.35
C GLY A 64 -4.37 -9.29 -0.46
N ALA A 65 -5.54 -9.49 0.14
CA ALA A 65 -6.14 -8.53 1.07
C ALA A 65 -5.30 -8.37 2.35
N SER A 66 -4.78 -9.45 2.92
CA SER A 66 -3.94 -9.40 4.13
C SER A 66 -2.58 -8.74 3.85
N MET A 67 -2.00 -8.96 2.67
CA MET A 67 -0.80 -8.26 2.21
C MET A 67 -1.02 -6.76 2.07
N LYS A 68 -2.16 -6.33 1.51
CA LYS A 68 -2.53 -4.91 1.46
C LYS A 68 -2.69 -4.32 2.87
N LEU A 69 -3.36 -5.01 3.78
CA LEU A 69 -3.50 -4.56 5.17
C LEU A 69 -2.12 -4.41 5.84
N ALA A 70 -1.23 -5.39 5.69
CA ALA A 70 0.13 -5.34 6.22
C ALA A 70 0.93 -4.16 5.64
N ALA A 71 0.77 -3.88 4.35
CA ALA A 71 1.40 -2.75 3.68
C ALA A 71 0.94 -1.41 4.28
N VAL A 72 -0.37 -1.23 4.48
CA VAL A 72 -0.93 0.00 5.06
C VAL A 72 -0.52 0.16 6.52
N LEU A 73 -0.67 -0.88 7.34
CA LEU A 73 -0.34 -0.82 8.77
C LEU A 73 1.15 -0.53 9.00
N SER A 74 2.05 -1.22 8.27
CA SER A 74 3.49 -0.94 8.35
C SER A 74 3.80 0.51 7.95
N THR A 75 3.17 1.02 6.89
CA THR A 75 3.33 2.42 6.48
C THR A 75 2.90 3.38 7.61
N ILE A 76 1.72 3.19 8.19
CA ILE A 76 1.19 4.06 9.26
C ILE A 76 2.07 4.01 10.51
N ILE A 77 2.55 2.81 10.89
CA ILE A 77 3.47 2.65 12.02
C ILE A 77 4.79 3.37 11.75
N GLY A 78 5.35 3.22 10.54
CA GLY A 78 6.55 3.93 10.11
C GLY A 78 6.36 5.45 10.12
N MET A 79 5.21 5.95 9.64
CA MET A 79 4.91 7.38 9.67
C MET A 79 4.93 7.93 11.10
N LYS A 80 4.37 7.21 12.08
CA LYS A 80 4.36 7.65 13.49
C LYS A 80 5.76 7.92 14.07
N ALA A 81 6.81 7.33 13.50
CA ALA A 81 8.19 7.55 13.95
C ALA A 81 8.68 9.00 13.74
N SER A 82 7.97 9.83 12.97
CA SER A 82 8.30 11.25 12.81
C SER A 82 7.10 12.17 12.93
N LYS A 83 7.37 13.41 13.37
CA LYS A 83 6.40 14.51 13.43
C LYS A 83 6.43 15.40 12.18
N THR A 84 7.48 15.34 11.37
CA THR A 84 7.59 16.13 10.14
C THR A 84 7.04 15.33 8.96
N LEU A 85 6.40 15.99 7.99
CA LEU A 85 5.88 15.34 6.79
C LEU A 85 6.98 14.56 6.05
N TYR A 86 8.15 15.18 5.88
CA TYR A 86 9.29 14.53 5.23
C TYR A 86 9.70 13.25 5.95
N GLY A 87 9.82 13.29 7.29
CA GLY A 87 10.14 12.10 8.06
C GLY A 87 9.03 11.05 7.98
N GLN A 88 7.76 11.45 8.01
CA GLN A 88 6.63 10.52 7.86
C GLN A 88 6.67 9.79 6.53
N ILE A 89 6.98 10.49 5.44
CA ILE A 89 7.16 9.90 4.10
C ILE A 89 8.34 8.91 4.12
N VAL A 90 9.50 9.32 4.63
CA VAL A 90 10.71 8.50 4.65
C VAL A 90 10.53 7.24 5.51
N PHE A 91 10.17 7.40 6.79
CA PHE A 91 10.03 6.27 7.71
C PHE A 91 8.84 5.37 7.35
N GLY A 92 7.72 5.95 6.89
CA GLY A 92 6.58 5.19 6.39
C GLY A 92 6.95 4.33 5.18
N THR A 93 7.65 4.92 4.21
CA THR A 93 8.07 4.23 2.98
C THR A 93 9.11 3.15 3.26
N ILE A 94 10.13 3.44 4.08
CA ILE A 94 11.13 2.44 4.48
C ILE A 94 10.46 1.27 5.19
N SER A 95 9.58 1.55 6.16
CA SER A 95 8.86 0.50 6.89
C SER A 95 8.02 -0.37 5.96
N ARG A 96 7.28 0.24 5.03
CA ARG A 96 6.48 -0.49 4.03
C ARG A 96 7.37 -1.38 3.17
N VAL A 97 8.45 -0.84 2.59
CA VAL A 97 9.33 -1.60 1.69
C VAL A 97 9.97 -2.79 2.43
N LEU A 98 10.44 -2.60 3.66
CA LEU A 98 11.02 -3.68 4.45
C LEU A 98 10.01 -4.79 4.76
N VAL A 99 8.86 -4.44 5.32
CA VAL A 99 7.81 -5.40 5.68
C VAL A 99 7.28 -6.12 4.44
N MET A 100 7.04 -5.40 3.35
CA MET A 100 6.54 -5.99 2.12
C MET A 100 7.59 -6.83 1.41
N THR A 101 8.88 -6.52 1.51
CA THR A 101 9.94 -7.40 0.98
C THR A 101 9.93 -8.73 1.71
N ILE A 102 9.85 -8.71 3.05
CA ILE A 102 9.76 -9.93 3.87
C ILE A 102 8.48 -10.71 3.56
N ALA A 103 7.33 -10.03 3.49
CA ALA A 103 6.05 -10.67 3.19
C ALA A 103 6.02 -11.31 1.80
N ASN A 104 6.59 -10.64 0.78
CA ASN A 104 6.71 -11.21 -0.56
C ASN A 104 7.70 -12.36 -0.60
N ALA A 105 8.81 -12.30 0.15
CA ALA A 105 9.74 -13.42 0.26
C ALA A 105 9.06 -14.65 0.87
N ILE A 106 8.27 -14.48 1.94
CA ILE A 106 7.45 -15.54 2.53
C ILE A 106 6.46 -16.10 1.51
N TYR A 107 5.74 -15.21 0.81
CA TYR A 107 4.75 -15.60 -0.19
C TYR A 107 5.36 -16.48 -1.30
N PHE A 108 6.50 -16.05 -1.86
CA PHE A 108 7.13 -16.80 -2.93
C PHE A 108 7.85 -18.06 -2.44
N TYR A 109 8.56 -18.04 -1.31
CA TYR A 109 9.32 -19.22 -0.87
C TYR A 109 8.43 -20.31 -0.26
N LEU A 110 7.37 -19.94 0.47
CA LEU A 110 6.59 -20.89 1.25
C LEU A 110 5.22 -21.22 0.65
N ILE A 111 4.57 -20.26 -0.01
CA ILE A 111 3.17 -20.43 -0.44
C ILE A 111 3.09 -20.78 -1.93
N PHE A 112 3.77 -20.03 -2.80
CA PHE A 112 3.69 -20.19 -4.25
C PHE A 112 5.07 -20.10 -4.94
N PRO A 113 5.95 -21.10 -4.76
CA PRO A 113 7.30 -21.11 -5.36
C PRO A 113 7.29 -21.13 -6.89
N GLU A 114 6.35 -21.85 -7.51
CA GLU A 114 6.28 -21.95 -8.98
C GLU A 114 5.86 -20.63 -9.65
N TYR A 115 5.26 -19.71 -8.91
CA TYR A 115 4.82 -18.42 -9.45
C TYR A 115 6.00 -17.51 -9.80
N ILE A 116 7.17 -17.68 -9.17
CA ILE A 116 8.40 -16.96 -9.54
C ILE A 116 8.84 -17.33 -10.95
N LEU A 117 8.89 -18.63 -11.27
CA LEU A 117 9.33 -19.10 -12.60
C LEU A 117 8.44 -18.51 -13.71
N TYR A 118 7.14 -18.42 -13.45
CA TYR A 118 6.19 -17.77 -14.35
C TYR A 118 6.51 -16.27 -14.55
N ILE A 119 6.74 -15.53 -13.47
CA ILE A 119 7.08 -14.10 -13.55
C ILE A 119 8.43 -13.90 -14.27
N GLU A 120 9.43 -14.71 -13.97
CA GLU A 120 10.76 -14.62 -14.58
C GLU A 120 10.71 -14.84 -16.09
N ASN A 121 9.89 -15.78 -16.56
CA ASN A 121 9.67 -16.01 -17.99
C ASN A 121 9.04 -14.79 -18.68
N ILE A 122 8.05 -14.15 -18.06
CA ILE A 122 7.43 -12.93 -18.58
C ILE A 122 8.44 -11.77 -18.61
N LEU A 123 9.18 -11.54 -17.53
CA LEU A 123 10.14 -10.45 -17.46
C LEU A 123 11.28 -10.62 -18.47
N SER A 124 11.76 -11.85 -18.64
CA SER A 124 12.80 -12.18 -19.62
C SER A 124 12.31 -12.00 -21.05
N ALA A 125 11.07 -12.42 -21.35
CA ALA A 125 10.45 -12.21 -22.67
C ALA A 125 10.26 -10.72 -23.03
N ASN A 126 10.13 -9.84 -22.03
CA ASN A 126 10.02 -8.39 -22.21
C ASN A 126 11.36 -7.66 -22.12
N GLY A 127 12.49 -8.37 -21.99
CA GLY A 127 13.83 -7.78 -21.94
C GLY A 127 14.17 -7.04 -20.64
N ILE A 128 13.40 -7.24 -19.56
CA ILE A 128 13.57 -6.56 -18.26
C ILE A 128 14.59 -7.29 -17.37
N GLY A 129 15.02 -8.49 -17.79
CA GLY A 129 15.88 -9.40 -17.04
C GLY A 129 15.05 -10.38 -16.20
N GLY A 130 15.62 -11.57 -15.96
CA GLY A 130 15.02 -12.60 -15.10
C GLY A 130 15.57 -12.55 -13.67
N GLY A 131 14.98 -13.34 -12.78
CA GLY A 131 15.49 -13.54 -11.43
C GLY A 131 14.61 -12.96 -10.32
N MET A 132 14.59 -13.68 -9.20
CA MET A 132 13.95 -13.28 -7.95
C MET A 132 14.38 -11.89 -7.44
N LEU A 133 15.64 -11.51 -7.64
CA LEU A 133 16.14 -10.18 -7.29
C LEU A 133 15.39 -9.08 -8.07
N THR A 134 15.17 -9.26 -9.36
CA THR A 134 14.44 -8.32 -10.22
C THR A 134 12.99 -8.16 -9.74
N VAL A 135 12.33 -9.26 -9.37
CA VAL A 135 10.98 -9.23 -8.80
C VAL A 135 10.94 -8.43 -7.50
N PHE A 136 11.90 -8.64 -6.59
CA PHE A 136 11.96 -7.89 -5.33
C PHE A 136 12.27 -6.41 -5.55
N VAL A 137 13.17 -6.07 -6.46
CA VAL A 137 13.48 -4.67 -6.80
C VAL A 137 12.24 -3.97 -7.35
N LEU A 138 11.55 -4.58 -8.32
CA LEU A 138 10.32 -4.03 -8.90
C LEU A 138 9.21 -3.90 -7.85
N THR A 139 9.08 -4.88 -6.95
CA THR A 139 8.09 -4.84 -5.86
C THR A 139 8.43 -3.75 -4.83
N GLY A 140 9.71 -3.54 -4.54
CA GLY A 140 10.20 -2.45 -3.69
C GLY A 140 9.90 -1.08 -4.31
N ILE A 141 10.18 -0.91 -5.60
CA ILE A 141 9.85 0.30 -6.38
C ILE A 141 8.34 0.57 -6.35
N PHE A 142 7.52 -0.46 -6.60
CA PHE A 142 6.08 -0.36 -6.51
C PHE A 142 5.63 0.16 -5.13
N ASN A 143 6.10 -0.48 -4.06
CA ASN A 143 5.73 -0.09 -2.69
C ASN A 143 6.20 1.33 -2.35
N MET A 144 7.37 1.73 -2.83
CA MET A 144 7.91 3.07 -2.64
C MET A 144 7.06 4.13 -3.34
N ILE A 145 6.74 3.93 -4.61
CA ILE A 145 5.92 4.87 -5.38
C ILE A 145 4.52 4.97 -4.75
N HIS A 146 3.94 3.82 -4.39
CA HIS A 146 2.59 3.75 -3.83
C HIS A 146 2.50 4.47 -2.48
N SER A 147 3.47 4.27 -1.58
CA SER A 147 3.48 4.95 -0.28
C SER A 147 3.69 6.45 -0.42
N ILE A 148 4.68 6.88 -1.20
CA ILE A 148 4.99 8.31 -1.39
C ILE A 148 3.77 9.02 -1.98
N PHE A 149 3.17 8.45 -3.03
CA PHE A 149 1.97 9.00 -3.66
C PHE A 149 0.82 9.10 -2.65
N SER A 150 0.48 8.00 -1.97
CA SER A 150 -0.70 7.96 -1.09
C SER A 150 -0.55 8.89 0.12
N ILE A 151 0.64 8.94 0.73
CA ILE A 151 0.93 9.85 1.85
C ILE A 151 0.81 11.31 1.40
N THR A 152 1.44 11.66 0.27
CA THR A 152 1.50 13.05 -0.22
C THR A 152 0.11 13.56 -0.60
N VAL A 153 -0.67 12.75 -1.32
CA VAL A 153 -2.04 13.10 -1.71
C VAL A 153 -2.91 13.29 -0.46
N SER A 154 -2.81 12.37 0.50
CA SER A 154 -3.58 12.44 1.74
C SER A 154 -3.25 13.69 2.55
N TRP A 155 -1.97 14.04 2.68
CA TRP A 155 -1.55 15.25 3.37
C TRP A 155 -2.08 16.52 2.69
N LYS A 156 -1.98 16.61 1.36
CA LYS A 156 -2.51 17.75 0.60
C LYS A 156 -4.01 17.93 0.83
N ILE A 157 -4.77 16.83 0.78
CA ILE A 157 -6.22 16.85 1.05
C ILE A 157 -6.49 17.38 2.46
N VAL A 158 -5.80 16.85 3.48
CA VAL A 158 -6.00 17.29 4.87
C VAL A 158 -5.62 18.76 5.07
N ASN A 159 -4.50 19.20 4.52
CA ASN A 159 -4.04 20.59 4.64
C ASN A 159 -5.03 21.58 4.01
N GLU A 160 -5.52 21.29 2.81
CA GLU A 160 -6.53 22.14 2.15
C GLU A 160 -7.89 22.08 2.84
N THR A 161 -8.23 20.93 3.44
CA THR A 161 -9.45 20.76 4.23
C THR A 161 -9.38 21.62 5.51
N LYS A 162 -8.28 21.54 6.27
CA LYS A 162 -8.09 22.35 7.48
C LYS A 162 -8.19 23.85 7.23
N LYS A 163 -7.53 24.35 6.17
CA LYS A 163 -7.58 25.76 5.75
C LYS A 163 -8.99 26.27 5.48
N ARG A 164 -9.88 25.41 4.96
CA ARG A 164 -11.24 25.80 4.58
C ARG A 164 -12.23 25.75 5.74
N ILE A 165 -11.93 24.98 6.78
CA ILE A 165 -12.84 24.76 7.92
C ILE A 165 -12.33 25.46 9.20
N ASN A 166 -11.28 26.28 9.12
CA ASN A 166 -10.64 26.95 10.28
C ASN A 166 -10.30 25.99 11.43
N LEU A 167 -9.87 24.78 11.08
CA LEU A 167 -9.36 23.81 12.04
C LEU A 167 -7.83 23.96 12.08
N ASP A 168 -7.34 24.84 12.95
CA ASP A 168 -5.91 24.95 13.26
C ASP A 168 -5.38 23.60 13.82
#